data_AF-A0A7V1MLU4-F1
#
_entry.id   AF-A0A7V1MLU4-F1
#
_cell.length_a   1.000
_cell.length_b   1.000
_cell.length_c   1.000
_cell.angle_alpha   90.00
_cell.angle_beta   90.00
_cell.angle_gamma   90.00
#
_symmetry.space_group_name_H-M   'P 1'
#
loop_
_entity.id
_entity.type
_entity.pdbx_description
1 polymer ?
#
loop_
_entity_poly.entity_id
_entity_poly.type
_entity_poly.pdbx_seq_one_letter_code
_entity_poly.pdbx_strand_id
1 'polypeptide(L)'
;MKLLSEIIAGLTNNLRSGSLFPTMTTVTFWPESRTCPQCGVWMKVLNTTTKPAATLAIGQFLAREYHYYCPRCGFVVGSEELRGLVPERCNIGYGVLAYVGKEFFLNSRDNEQIVMNLREKNVIVCRSEISYLAKKFIVCLALLHKKVQKETRAFLSMNGGYILHLDGTCEGESPHLISVLDGITEIVLDNTKVPSENADDLIPFLQ
;
A
#
# COMPACT_ATOMS: atom_id res chain seq x y z
N MET A 1 22.12 -17.45 -24.99
CA MET A 1 21.44 -16.66 -23.92
C MET A 1 21.03 -17.48 -22.69
N LYS A 2 20.83 -18.81 -22.76
CA LYS A 2 20.46 -19.66 -21.60
C LYS A 2 21.45 -19.60 -20.42
N LEU A 3 22.76 -19.65 -20.71
CA LEU A 3 23.79 -19.62 -19.66
C LEU A 3 23.79 -18.32 -18.86
N LEU A 4 23.57 -17.18 -19.54
CA LEU A 4 23.52 -15.87 -18.88
C LEU A 4 22.26 -15.74 -18.01
N SER A 5 21.11 -16.23 -18.50
CA SER A 5 19.87 -16.26 -17.71
C SER A 5 19.96 -17.19 -16.50
N GLU A 6 20.68 -18.31 -16.59
CA GLU A 6 20.92 -19.23 -15.48
C GLU A 6 21.85 -18.62 -14.42
N ILE A 7 22.91 -17.92 -14.85
CA ILE A 7 23.82 -17.21 -13.94
C ILE A 7 23.09 -16.05 -13.25
N ILE A 8 22.30 -15.26 -14.00
CA ILE A 8 21.48 -14.18 -13.44
C ILE A 8 20.47 -14.78 -12.46
N ALA A 9 19.73 -15.82 -12.81
CA ALA A 9 18.79 -16.48 -11.91
C ALA A 9 19.46 -17.01 -10.62
N GLY A 10 20.67 -17.57 -10.74
CA GLY A 10 21.48 -18.00 -9.60
C GLY A 10 21.89 -16.86 -8.68
N LEU A 11 22.35 -15.74 -9.24
CA LEU A 11 22.71 -14.54 -8.49
C LEU A 11 21.49 -13.90 -7.82
N THR A 12 20.38 -13.77 -8.55
CA THR A 12 19.12 -13.23 -8.01
C THR A 12 18.54 -14.11 -6.91
N ASN A 13 18.70 -15.43 -7.01
CA ASN A 13 18.31 -16.37 -5.94
C ASN A 13 19.15 -16.19 -4.68
N ASN A 14 20.46 -15.94 -4.81
CA ASN A 14 21.35 -15.67 -3.67
C ASN A 14 21.14 -14.29 -3.04
N LEU A 15 20.50 -13.37 -3.77
CA LEU A 15 20.16 -12.01 -3.31
C LEU A 15 18.72 -11.90 -2.78
N ARG A 16 17.98 -13.01 -2.62
CA ARG A 16 16.65 -12.98 -1.99
C ARG A 16 16.76 -12.51 -0.55
N SER A 17 15.78 -11.75 -0.07
CA SER A 17 15.78 -11.20 1.30
C SER A 17 15.93 -12.28 2.38
N GLY A 18 15.38 -13.49 2.16
CA GLY A 18 15.56 -14.62 3.08
C GLY A 18 16.98 -15.19 3.13
N SER A 19 17.78 -15.01 2.07
CA SER A 19 19.19 -15.40 2.02
C SER A 19 20.10 -14.33 2.61
N LEU A 20 19.73 -13.05 2.42
CA LEU A 20 20.48 -11.90 2.94
C LEU A 20 20.24 -11.65 4.44
N PHE A 21 19.04 -11.99 4.93
CA PHE A 21 18.63 -11.80 6.32
C PHE A 21 18.08 -13.12 6.91
N PRO A 22 18.96 -14.11 7.14
CA PRO A 22 18.55 -15.44 7.61
C PRO A 22 18.03 -15.43 9.06
N THR A 23 18.38 -14.40 9.83
CA THR A 23 17.86 -14.15 11.17
C THR A 23 17.16 -12.80 11.19
N MET A 24 16.17 -12.66 12.06
CA MET A 24 15.41 -11.41 12.22
C MET A 24 16.35 -10.31 12.70
N THR A 25 16.81 -9.48 11.77
CA THR A 25 17.74 -8.38 12.01
C THR A 25 17.01 -7.20 12.65
N THR A 26 17.72 -6.46 13.52
CA THR A 26 17.22 -5.18 14.04
C THR A 26 17.65 -4.06 13.12
N VAL A 27 16.67 -3.41 12.48
CA VAL A 27 16.88 -2.19 11.69
C VAL A 27 16.51 -1.00 12.56
N THR A 28 17.40 -0.02 12.63
CA THR A 28 17.22 1.14 13.52
C THR A 28 16.82 2.36 12.71
N PHE A 29 15.79 3.05 13.19
CA PHE A 29 15.17 4.20 12.58
C PHE A 29 15.23 5.40 13.51
N TRP A 30 15.45 6.56 12.92
CA TRP A 30 15.52 7.86 13.59
C TRP A 30 14.71 8.88 12.78
N PRO A 31 14.30 10.00 13.41
CA PRO A 31 13.77 11.14 12.69
C PRO A 31 14.81 11.70 11.71
N GLU A 32 14.36 12.18 10.56
CA GLU A 32 15.22 12.79 9.54
C GLU A 32 15.93 14.05 10.07
N SER A 33 15.28 14.78 10.97
CA SER A 33 15.80 15.97 11.61
C SER A 33 15.83 15.83 13.13
N ARG A 34 16.94 16.23 13.75
CA ARG A 34 17.06 16.40 15.21
C ARG A 34 16.70 17.80 15.67
N THR A 35 16.20 18.63 14.78
CA THR A 35 15.79 20.01 15.05
C THR A 35 14.28 20.11 14.99
N CYS A 36 13.67 20.72 16.00
CA CYS A 36 12.23 20.83 16.08
C CYS A 36 11.68 21.68 14.92
N PRO A 37 10.73 21.15 14.11
CA PRO A 37 10.18 21.89 12.98
C PRO A 37 9.33 23.10 13.39
N GLN A 38 8.90 23.18 14.66
CA GLN A 38 8.07 24.27 15.16
C GLN A 38 8.87 25.43 15.75
N CYS A 39 10.02 25.16 16.38
CA CYS A 39 10.75 26.19 17.13
C CYS A 39 12.27 26.21 16.91
N GLY A 40 12.80 25.34 16.06
CA GLY A 40 14.22 25.32 15.69
C GLY A 40 15.18 24.80 16.78
N VAL A 41 14.67 24.33 17.92
CA VAL A 41 15.51 23.84 19.03
C VAL A 41 15.92 22.39 18.80
N TRP A 42 17.16 22.05 19.19
CA TRP A 42 17.65 20.68 19.18
C TRP A 42 16.80 19.76 20.07
N MET A 43 16.33 18.68 19.49
CA MET A 43 15.47 17.70 20.14
C MET A 43 16.31 16.69 20.92
N LYS A 44 15.73 16.14 21.98
CA LYS A 44 16.34 15.10 22.81
C LYS A 44 15.64 13.79 22.57
N VAL A 45 16.36 12.68 22.75
CA VAL A 45 15.74 11.35 22.76
C VAL A 45 14.75 11.30 23.91
N LEU A 46 13.50 10.94 23.58
CA LEU A 46 12.44 10.70 24.55
C LEU A 46 12.50 9.24 25.02
N ASN A 47 12.37 8.32 24.07
CA ASN A 47 12.39 6.88 24.31
C ASN A 47 12.75 6.14 23.01
N THR A 48 12.89 4.83 23.12
CA THR A 48 13.12 3.93 22.00
C THR A 48 12.10 2.80 22.06
N THR A 49 11.42 2.54 20.94
CA THR A 49 10.50 1.41 20.82
C THR A 49 11.11 0.36 19.90
N THR A 50 10.66 -0.89 20.02
CA THR A 50 11.04 -1.95 19.08
C THR A 50 9.82 -2.80 18.82
N LYS A 51 9.50 -3.01 17.53
CA LYS A 51 8.37 -3.86 17.11
C LYS A 51 8.77 -4.74 15.93
N PRO A 52 8.14 -5.92 15.76
CA PRO A 52 8.28 -6.67 14.52
C PRO A 52 7.67 -5.89 13.35
N ALA A 53 8.32 -5.96 12.20
CA ALA A 53 7.86 -5.39 10.95
C ALA A 53 8.19 -6.32 9.78
N ALA A 54 7.41 -6.23 8.71
CA ALA A 54 7.65 -6.97 7.47
C ALA A 54 7.42 -6.08 6.25
N THR A 55 8.42 -6.02 5.36
CA THR A 55 8.32 -5.33 4.07
C THR A 55 8.72 -6.29 2.94
N LEU A 56 8.32 -5.99 1.69
CA LEU A 56 8.72 -6.82 0.55
C LEU A 56 10.24 -6.79 0.30
N ALA A 57 10.90 -5.68 0.62
CA ALA A 57 12.32 -5.49 0.36
C ALA A 57 13.20 -6.25 1.36
N ILE A 58 12.83 -6.20 2.64
CA ILE A 58 13.67 -6.74 3.74
C ILE A 58 13.16 -8.13 4.19
N GLY A 59 11.87 -8.43 4.01
CA GLY A 59 11.22 -9.52 4.73
C GLY A 59 10.92 -9.10 6.17
N GLN A 60 11.00 -10.04 7.11
CA GLN A 60 10.79 -9.79 8.54
C GLN A 60 12.02 -9.21 9.23
N PHE A 61 11.81 -8.15 10.03
CA PHE A 61 12.84 -7.50 10.83
C PHE A 61 12.25 -6.89 12.11
N LEU A 62 13.11 -6.58 13.08
CA LEU A 62 12.75 -5.78 14.26
C LEU A 62 13.02 -4.31 13.95
N ALA A 63 11.96 -3.51 13.85
CA ALA A 63 12.06 -2.07 13.70
C ALA A 63 12.31 -1.43 15.05
N ARG A 64 13.54 -0.97 15.30
CA ARG A 64 13.90 -0.17 16.48
C ARG A 64 13.77 1.31 16.14
N GLU A 65 12.87 2.02 16.78
CA GLU A 65 12.57 3.42 16.47
C GLU A 65 12.91 4.34 17.65
N TYR A 66 13.75 5.34 17.40
CA TYR A 66 13.99 6.43 18.35
C TYR A 66 12.92 7.51 18.22
N HIS A 67 12.27 7.82 19.33
CA HIS A 67 11.37 8.97 19.42
C HIS A 67 12.14 10.14 20.05
N TYR A 68 12.00 11.31 19.45
CA TYR A 68 12.59 12.54 19.93
C TYR A 68 11.49 13.48 20.42
N TYR A 69 11.79 14.27 21.44
CA TYR A 69 10.92 15.34 21.89
C TYR A 69 11.65 16.69 21.92
N CYS A 70 10.90 17.75 21.67
CA CYS A 70 11.39 19.11 21.83
C CYS A 70 11.24 19.55 23.30
N PRO A 71 12.33 19.92 24.00
CA PRO A 71 12.23 20.38 25.38
C PRO A 71 11.55 21.74 25.53
N ARG A 72 11.38 22.51 24.43
CA ARG A 72 10.78 23.84 24.45
C ARG A 72 9.27 23.82 24.24
N CYS A 73 8.77 23.10 23.23
CA CYS A 73 7.34 23.09 22.88
C CYS A 73 6.65 21.73 23.11
N GLY A 74 7.38 20.70 23.52
CA GLY A 74 6.82 19.36 23.78
C GLY A 74 6.50 18.54 22.53
N PHE A 75 6.81 19.03 21.32
CA PHE A 75 6.60 18.29 20.07
C PHE A 75 7.36 16.95 20.09
N VAL A 76 6.68 15.85 19.76
CA VAL A 76 7.26 14.50 19.69
C VAL A 76 7.26 14.01 18.25
N VAL A 77 8.37 13.42 17.82
CA VAL A 77 8.53 12.89 16.47
C VAL A 77 9.22 11.53 16.50
N GLY A 78 8.70 10.60 15.70
CA GLY A 78 9.33 9.31 15.38
C GLY A 78 10.03 9.36 14.03
N SER A 79 10.30 8.20 13.43
CA SER A 79 10.95 8.14 12.12
C SER A 79 9.93 8.29 10.99
N GLU A 80 10.15 9.29 10.15
CA GLU A 80 9.41 9.48 8.90
C GLU A 80 9.61 8.28 7.95
N GLU A 81 10.84 7.75 7.86
CA GLU A 81 11.17 6.58 7.06
C GLU A 81 10.36 5.35 7.48
N LEU A 82 10.34 5.03 8.78
CA LEU A 82 9.55 3.88 9.27
C LEU A 82 8.05 4.08 9.03
N ARG A 83 7.53 5.31 9.24
CA ARG A 83 6.13 5.64 8.97
C ARG A 83 5.78 5.52 7.49
N GLY A 84 6.72 5.81 6.59
CA GLY A 84 6.58 5.62 5.14
C GLY A 84 6.58 4.15 4.70
N LEU A 85 7.25 3.28 5.46
CA LEU A 85 7.32 1.84 5.17
C LEU A 85 6.14 1.06 5.76
N VAL A 86 5.78 1.35 7.01
CA VAL A 86 4.82 0.58 7.81
C VAL A 86 3.80 1.50 8.44
N PRO A 87 2.47 1.27 8.23
CA PRO A 87 1.45 2.07 8.87
C PRO A 87 1.57 2.05 10.40
N GLU A 88 1.12 3.13 11.04
CA GLU A 88 1.07 3.19 12.50
C GLU A 88 0.29 2.01 13.07
N ARG A 89 0.80 1.48 14.20
CA ARG A 89 0.22 0.32 14.92
C ARG A 89 0.10 -0.97 14.09
N CYS A 90 0.75 -1.03 12.92
CA CYS A 90 0.82 -2.22 12.09
C CYS A 90 2.24 -2.80 12.08
N ASN A 91 2.33 -4.08 11.72
CA ASN A 91 3.59 -4.80 11.49
C ASN A 91 3.84 -5.08 10.00
N ILE A 92 2.79 -5.08 9.18
CA ILE A 92 2.90 -5.33 7.74
C ILE A 92 3.00 -4.00 6.99
N GLY A 93 4.03 -3.86 6.16
CA GLY A 93 4.31 -2.66 5.40
C GLY A 93 3.36 -2.41 4.23
N TYR A 94 3.30 -1.15 3.76
CA TYR A 94 2.44 -0.73 2.65
C TYR A 94 2.71 -1.54 1.37
N GLY A 95 3.99 -1.86 1.10
CA GLY A 95 4.36 -2.68 -0.05
C GLY A 95 3.71 -4.07 -0.02
N VAL A 96 3.71 -4.73 1.14
CA VAL A 96 3.08 -6.06 1.29
C VAL A 96 1.56 -5.94 1.14
N LEU A 97 0.93 -4.91 1.73
CA LEU A 97 -0.50 -4.64 1.58
C LEU A 97 -0.88 -4.48 0.09
N ALA A 98 -0.13 -3.67 -0.66
CA ALA A 98 -0.35 -3.45 -2.08
C ALA A 98 -0.11 -4.73 -2.91
N TYR A 99 0.91 -5.52 -2.56
CA TYR A 99 1.17 -6.80 -3.22
C TYR A 99 0.03 -7.78 -3.03
N VAL A 100 -0.45 -7.97 -1.79
CA VAL A 100 -1.60 -8.85 -1.51
C VAL A 100 -2.82 -8.40 -2.30
N GLY A 101 -3.13 -7.10 -2.31
CA GLY A 101 -4.23 -6.56 -3.10
C GLY A 101 -4.13 -6.89 -4.59
N LYS A 102 -2.98 -6.64 -5.21
CA LYS A 102 -2.77 -6.92 -6.64
C LYS A 102 -2.88 -8.41 -6.95
N GLU A 103 -2.23 -9.27 -6.17
CA GLU A 103 -2.29 -10.71 -6.40
C GLU A 103 -3.72 -11.26 -6.23
N PHE A 104 -4.43 -10.78 -5.23
CA PHE A 104 -5.79 -11.23 -4.93
C PHE A 104 -6.81 -10.77 -5.98
N PHE A 105 -6.82 -9.48 -6.33
CA PHE A 105 -7.86 -8.90 -7.18
C PHE A 105 -7.51 -8.88 -8.67
N LEU A 106 -6.25 -8.64 -9.04
CA LEU A 106 -5.85 -8.54 -10.45
C LEU A 106 -5.39 -9.87 -11.02
N ASN A 107 -4.68 -10.67 -10.22
CA ASN A 107 -4.13 -11.96 -10.68
C ASN A 107 -4.98 -13.16 -10.23
N SER A 108 -6.12 -12.92 -9.57
CA SER A 108 -7.05 -13.94 -9.08
C SER A 108 -6.37 -15.08 -8.29
N ARG A 109 -5.31 -14.76 -7.53
CA ARG A 109 -4.59 -15.74 -6.70
C ARG A 109 -5.38 -16.06 -5.44
N ASP A 110 -5.37 -17.34 -5.08
CA ASP A 110 -5.92 -17.77 -3.79
C ASP A 110 -4.99 -17.41 -2.62
N ASN A 111 -5.50 -17.58 -1.40
CA ASN A 111 -4.76 -17.24 -0.18
C ASN A 111 -3.47 -18.07 -0.04
N GLU A 112 -3.50 -19.33 -0.46
CA GLU A 112 -2.43 -20.29 -0.32
C GLU A 112 -1.24 -19.92 -1.21
N GLN A 113 -1.52 -19.59 -2.47
CA GLN A 113 -0.56 -19.07 -3.44
C GLN A 113 0.09 -17.79 -2.93
N ILE A 114 -0.71 -16.85 -2.40
CA ILE A 114 -0.17 -15.58 -1.88
C ILE A 114 0.72 -15.83 -0.65
N VAL A 115 0.31 -16.71 0.28
CA VAL A 115 1.15 -17.11 1.43
C VAL A 115 2.47 -17.69 0.96
N MET A 116 2.46 -18.61 -0.02
CA MET A 116 3.69 -19.19 -0.56
C MET A 116 4.59 -18.14 -1.19
N ASN A 117 4.04 -17.26 -2.03
CA ASN A 117 4.79 -16.21 -2.71
C ASN A 117 5.40 -15.18 -1.75
N LEU A 118 4.75 -14.91 -0.61
CA LEU A 118 5.28 -14.02 0.43
C LEU A 118 6.34 -14.72 1.30
N ARG A 119 6.20 -16.02 1.56
CA ARG A 119 7.24 -16.80 2.24
C ARG A 119 8.55 -16.79 1.46
N GLU A 120 8.51 -16.87 0.14
CA GLU A 120 9.73 -16.74 -0.69
C GLU A 120 10.43 -15.38 -0.55
N LYS A 121 9.70 -14.36 -0.10
CA LYS A 121 10.19 -13.01 0.17
C LYS A 121 10.48 -12.79 1.66
N ASN A 122 10.54 -13.88 2.44
CA ASN A 122 10.74 -13.86 3.89
C ASN A 122 9.68 -13.02 4.64
N VAL A 123 8.44 -13.00 4.11
CA VAL A 123 7.28 -12.39 4.75
C VAL A 123 6.35 -13.52 5.20
N ILE A 124 6.35 -13.81 6.50
CA ILE A 124 5.52 -14.88 7.08
C ILE A 124 4.19 -14.28 7.50
N VAL A 125 3.12 -14.73 6.85
CA VAL A 125 1.73 -14.35 7.10
C VAL A 125 0.84 -15.59 7.00
N CYS A 126 -0.29 -15.58 7.70
CA CYS A 126 -1.26 -16.67 7.66
C CYS A 126 -2.42 -16.38 6.69
N ARG A 127 -3.24 -17.40 6.37
CA ARG A 127 -4.35 -17.26 5.42
C ARG A 127 -5.38 -16.19 5.85
N SER A 128 -5.68 -16.11 7.15
CA SER A 128 -6.60 -15.08 7.67
C SER A 128 -6.01 -13.68 7.58
N GLU A 129 -4.69 -13.54 7.74
CA GLU A 129 -4.00 -12.27 7.54
C GLU A 129 -4.01 -11.84 6.07
N ILE A 130 -3.84 -12.76 5.10
CA ILE A 130 -4.03 -12.45 3.68
C ILE A 130 -5.45 -11.93 3.41
N SER A 131 -6.46 -12.65 3.88
CA SER A 131 -7.87 -12.24 3.73
C SER A 131 -8.13 -10.85 4.32
N TYR A 132 -7.53 -10.56 5.48
CA TYR A 132 -7.62 -9.25 6.11
C TYR A 132 -6.91 -8.16 5.29
N LEU A 133 -5.69 -8.42 4.82
CA LEU A 133 -4.91 -7.49 4.01
C LEU A 133 -5.60 -7.19 2.66
N ALA A 134 -6.19 -8.18 2.01
CA ALA A 134 -6.97 -7.98 0.78
C ALA A 134 -8.15 -7.02 1.01
N LYS A 135 -8.92 -7.23 2.07
CA LYS A 135 -10.02 -6.31 2.45
C LYS A 135 -9.50 -4.91 2.78
N LYS A 136 -8.43 -4.83 3.57
CA LYS A 136 -7.78 -3.57 3.94
C LYS A 136 -7.28 -2.82 2.72
N PHE A 137 -6.74 -3.53 1.73
CA PHE A 137 -6.26 -2.94 0.48
C PHE A 137 -7.38 -2.21 -0.27
N ILE A 138 -8.54 -2.84 -0.46
CA ILE A 138 -9.68 -2.21 -1.14
C ILE A 138 -10.18 -0.98 -0.39
N VAL A 139 -10.28 -1.05 0.94
CA VAL A 139 -10.67 0.10 1.76
C VAL A 139 -9.65 1.23 1.62
N CYS A 140 -8.35 0.93 1.74
CA CYS A 140 -7.29 1.92 1.56
C CYS A 140 -7.30 2.53 0.16
N LEU A 141 -7.53 1.72 -0.88
CA LEU A 141 -7.63 2.18 -2.26
C LEU A 141 -8.80 3.13 -2.45
N ALA A 142 -10.00 2.78 -1.96
CA ALA A 142 -11.18 3.64 -2.04
C ALA A 142 -10.97 4.97 -1.28
N LEU A 143 -10.38 4.92 -0.08
CA LEU A 143 -10.09 6.12 0.70
C LEU A 143 -9.02 7.01 0.03
N LEU A 144 -7.97 6.40 -0.52
CA LEU A 144 -6.95 7.12 -1.27
C LEU A 144 -7.57 7.78 -2.51
N HIS A 145 -8.39 7.04 -3.25
CA HIS A 145 -9.06 7.52 -4.45
C HIS A 145 -9.93 8.75 -4.15
N LYS A 146 -10.75 8.67 -3.08
CA LYS A 146 -11.54 9.81 -2.60
C LYS A 146 -10.67 10.99 -2.16
N LYS A 147 -9.55 10.72 -1.49
CA LYS A 147 -8.63 11.75 -1.00
C LYS A 147 -8.00 12.54 -2.15
N VAL A 148 -7.66 11.88 -3.25
CA VAL A 148 -6.99 12.50 -4.41
C VAL A 148 -7.96 12.99 -5.49
N GLN A 149 -9.27 12.93 -5.26
CA GLN A 149 -10.27 13.27 -6.27
C GLN A 149 -10.14 14.71 -6.79
N LYS A 150 -9.76 15.66 -5.92
CA LYS A 150 -9.56 17.07 -6.32
C LYS A 150 -8.34 17.21 -7.24
N GLU A 151 -7.26 16.51 -6.90
CA GLU A 151 -6.03 16.45 -7.67
C GLU A 151 -6.26 15.77 -9.03
N THR A 152 -7.03 14.68 -9.05
CA THR A 152 -7.48 14.03 -10.30
C THR A 152 -8.28 15.00 -11.16
N ARG A 153 -9.26 15.71 -10.60
CA ARG A 153 -10.04 16.72 -11.33
C ARG A 153 -9.17 17.84 -11.89
N ALA A 154 -8.22 18.34 -11.10
CA ALA A 154 -7.28 19.37 -11.54
C ALA A 154 -6.41 18.87 -12.69
N PHE A 155 -5.89 17.64 -12.58
CA PHE A 155 -5.11 17.00 -13.63
C PHE A 155 -5.90 16.85 -14.93
N LEU A 156 -7.13 16.33 -14.89
CA LEU A 156 -7.98 16.21 -16.09
C LEU A 156 -8.30 17.60 -16.69
N SER A 157 -8.58 18.60 -15.85
CA SER A 157 -8.85 19.96 -16.32
C SER A 157 -7.63 20.58 -17.02
N MET A 158 -6.43 20.36 -16.48
CA MET A 158 -5.18 20.82 -17.10
C MET A 158 -4.89 20.15 -18.45
N ASN A 159 -5.39 18.92 -18.65
CA ASN A 159 -5.27 18.18 -19.90
C ASN A 159 -6.42 18.46 -20.89
N GLY A 160 -7.23 19.49 -20.65
CA GLY A 160 -8.32 19.89 -21.54
C GLY A 160 -9.64 19.13 -21.34
N GLY A 161 -9.77 18.37 -20.25
CA GLY A 161 -10.93 17.55 -19.92
C GLY A 161 -10.63 16.05 -19.93
N TYR A 162 -11.67 15.25 -20.07
CA TYR A 162 -11.60 13.79 -20.14
C TYR A 162 -12.66 13.25 -21.10
N ILE A 163 -12.45 12.05 -21.62
CA ILE A 163 -13.48 11.32 -22.39
C ILE A 163 -14.12 10.32 -21.44
N LEU A 164 -15.40 10.49 -21.16
CA LEU A 164 -16.07 9.62 -20.19
C LEU A 164 -16.45 8.28 -20.82
N HIS A 165 -15.77 7.21 -20.41
CA HIS A 165 -16.22 5.84 -20.65
C HIS A 165 -16.99 5.37 -19.42
N LEU A 166 -18.23 4.92 -19.63
CA LEU A 166 -19.08 4.33 -18.60
C LEU A 166 -19.48 2.94 -19.08
N ASP A 167 -19.26 1.96 -18.22
CA ASP A 167 -19.62 0.57 -18.50
C ASP A 167 -20.19 -0.11 -17.24
N GLY A 168 -21.05 -1.09 -17.46
CA GLY A 168 -21.72 -1.85 -16.41
C GLY A 168 -21.37 -3.32 -16.51
N THR A 169 -21.08 -3.97 -15.39
CA THR A 169 -20.92 -5.42 -15.33
C THR A 169 -21.77 -6.00 -14.21
N CYS A 170 -22.41 -7.15 -14.45
CA CYS A 170 -23.17 -7.89 -13.45
C CYS A 170 -22.78 -9.37 -13.46
N GLU A 171 -22.92 -10.02 -12.30
CA GLU A 171 -22.75 -11.47 -12.18
C GLU A 171 -24.10 -12.10 -11.81
N GLY A 172 -24.78 -12.70 -12.79
CA GLY A 172 -26.13 -13.24 -12.61
C GLY A 172 -27.14 -12.16 -12.22
N GLU A 173 -27.94 -12.41 -11.17
CA GLU A 173 -28.94 -11.47 -10.64
C GLU A 173 -28.35 -10.48 -9.60
N SER A 174 -27.04 -10.29 -9.57
CA SER A 174 -26.41 -9.32 -8.65
C SER A 174 -26.56 -7.87 -9.14
N PRO A 175 -26.49 -6.88 -8.22
CA PRO A 175 -26.44 -5.47 -8.60
C PRO A 175 -25.33 -5.19 -9.62
N HIS A 176 -25.64 -4.34 -10.59
CA HIS A 176 -24.68 -3.95 -11.64
C HIS A 176 -23.60 -3.08 -11.02
N LEU A 177 -22.34 -3.48 -11.21
CA LEU A 177 -21.19 -2.63 -10.90
C LEU A 177 -20.98 -1.70 -12.09
N ILE A 178 -21.37 -0.44 -11.93
CA ILE A 178 -21.08 0.62 -12.88
C ILE A 178 -19.69 1.16 -12.58
N SER A 179 -18.86 1.20 -13.61
CA SER A 179 -17.51 1.76 -13.55
C SER A 179 -17.37 2.86 -14.57
N VAL A 180 -16.71 3.94 -14.16
CA VAL A 180 -16.53 5.13 -14.97
C VAL A 180 -15.05 5.45 -15.01
N LEU A 181 -14.50 5.69 -16.19
CA LEU A 181 -13.09 6.00 -16.38
C LEU A 181 -12.88 7.04 -17.47
N ASP A 182 -11.77 7.77 -17.38
CA ASP A 182 -11.30 8.63 -18.47
C ASP A 182 -10.66 7.78 -19.56
N GLY A 183 -11.22 7.77 -20.76
CA GLY A 183 -10.74 7.02 -21.91
C GLY A 183 -9.37 7.45 -22.45
N ILE A 184 -8.84 8.59 -22.00
CA ILE A 184 -7.48 9.05 -22.39
C ILE A 184 -6.44 8.51 -21.41
N THR A 185 -6.64 8.73 -20.11
CA THR A 185 -5.65 8.39 -19.07
C THR A 185 -5.87 7.01 -18.47
N GLU A 186 -7.00 6.38 -18.77
CA GLU A 186 -7.48 5.11 -18.19
C GLU A 186 -7.65 5.17 -16.67
N ILE A 187 -7.71 6.38 -16.09
CA ILE A 187 -7.98 6.56 -14.66
C ILE A 187 -9.46 6.28 -14.42
N VAL A 188 -9.74 5.30 -13.56
CA VAL A 188 -11.09 5.07 -13.01
C VAL A 188 -11.48 6.29 -12.18
N LEU A 189 -12.59 6.93 -12.52
CA LEU A 189 -13.10 8.14 -11.89
C LEU A 189 -14.08 7.83 -10.76
N ASP A 190 -14.92 6.81 -10.94
CA ASP A 190 -15.82 6.33 -9.89
C ASP A 190 -16.31 4.90 -10.17
N ASN A 191 -16.82 4.25 -9.13
CA ASN A 191 -17.51 2.98 -9.20
C ASN A 191 -18.68 2.94 -8.22
N THR A 192 -19.82 2.40 -8.66
CA THR A 192 -20.97 2.22 -7.78
C THR A 192 -21.71 0.92 -8.12
N LYS A 193 -22.38 0.35 -7.12
CA LYS A 193 -23.31 -0.75 -7.35
C LYS A 193 -24.71 -0.17 -7.46
N VAL A 194 -25.37 -0.40 -8.60
CA VAL A 194 -26.76 -0.03 -8.83
C VAL A 194 -27.64 -1.28 -8.91
N PRO A 195 -28.91 -1.22 -8.46
CA PRO A 195 -29.82 -2.35 -8.58
C PRO A 195 -30.01 -2.79 -10.04
N SER A 196 -30.17 -1.83 -10.95
CA SER A 196 -30.33 -2.08 -12.39
C SER A 196 -29.75 -0.96 -13.23
N GLU A 197 -29.63 -1.18 -14.54
CA GLU A 197 -29.14 -0.18 -15.51
C GLU A 197 -30.23 0.83 -15.94
N ASN A 198 -31.34 0.93 -15.19
CA ASN A 198 -32.40 1.87 -15.53
C ASN A 198 -31.97 3.33 -15.25
N ALA A 199 -32.67 4.29 -15.88
CA ALA A 199 -32.34 5.70 -15.75
C ALA A 199 -32.46 6.22 -14.30
N ASP A 200 -33.46 5.76 -13.55
CA ASP A 200 -33.71 6.21 -12.18
C ASP A 200 -32.56 5.82 -11.23
N ASP A 201 -31.93 4.67 -11.46
CA ASP A 201 -30.77 4.18 -10.71
C ASP A 201 -29.46 4.86 -11.16
N LEU A 202 -29.32 5.22 -12.44
CA LEU A 202 -28.09 5.80 -13.02
C LEU A 202 -27.99 7.31 -12.86
N ILE A 203 -29.10 8.06 -12.92
CA ILE A 203 -29.09 9.52 -12.83
C ILE A 203 -28.41 10.02 -11.54
N PRO A 204 -28.68 9.47 -10.33
CA PRO A 204 -28.04 9.93 -9.10
C PRO A 204 -26.52 9.75 -9.08
N PHE A 205 -26.00 8.79 -9.84
CA PHE A 205 -24.57 8.51 -9.92
C PHE A 205 -23.84 9.47 -10.88
N LEU A 206 -24.54 9.99 -11.89
CA LEU A 206 -23.98 10.90 -12.89
C LEU A 206 -24.01 12.38 -12.48
N GLN A 207 -24.67 12.71 -11.37
CA GLN A 207 -24.80 14.06 -10.82
C GLN A 207 -23.71 14.39 -9.81
#